data_AF-A0A1G0YVQ3-F1
#
_entry.id   AF-A0A1G0YVQ3-F1
#
_cell.length_a   1.000
_cell.length_b   1.000
_cell.length_c   1.000
_cell.angle_alpha   90.00
_cell.angle_beta   90.00
_cell.angle_gamma   90.00
#
_symmetry.space_group_name_H-M   'P 1'
#
loop_
_entity.id
_entity.type
_entity.pdbx_description
1 polymer ?
#
loop_
_entity_poly.entity_id
_entity_poly.type
_entity_poly.pdbx_seq_one_letter_code
_entity_poly.pdbx_strand_id
1 'polypeptide(L)'
;MAAKLSIDWSSIIERGVETEELDYKAPQNWHDLTRENKSKFARHCMAMANTKGGYIVVGVGEDRAGRPRRYTGLTEKQSKSFDPTDVGNFINRFSDPAIDFDIERPVFDGKRYAVFVIRRFSELPHVCSGSCGSELQQGVFYIRTADASSRPAYRSSEIHAVVQRALRNQRELLGRMLRGILYEGRQTLAPDAQDHFSEQLRHSEDLFRRRFAENGSNAPILEIAVSPPSFEQEKFSLSEIRRAVESSLYTFLDTPFLLTAGDSLENSFFTNVSLRYIPEGSRRCWQVFQSGFFHYMTQFELKGQGISYSELVKFVTEAVHFLGQFYSELGYDNTLLTLNFRLSEVEACSLSELPPSGSRAEKSADYVCRIPEIMVKLHRTVSDLASGPVGHSSRVVKEICERFNLPESKHQALDKTITWFLEKKQWQNSTKKDQKSGGTKSKGQ
;
A
#
# COMPACT_ATOMS: atom_id res chain seq x y z
N MET A 1 -19.92 -0.79 12.43
CA MET A 1 -19.84 0.42 11.58
C MET A 1 -18.38 0.81 11.44
N ALA A 2 -17.80 0.65 10.26
CA ALA A 2 -16.38 0.96 10.03
C ALA A 2 -16.20 2.47 9.83
N ALA A 3 -15.43 3.11 10.71
CA ALA A 3 -15.03 4.51 10.55
C ALA A 3 -14.07 4.63 9.35
N LYS A 4 -14.57 5.21 8.24
CA LYS A 4 -13.77 5.66 7.08
C LYS A 4 -12.84 6.77 7.62
N LEU A 5 -11.56 6.45 7.84
CA LEU A 5 -10.57 7.45 8.29
C LEU A 5 -10.33 8.46 7.15
N SER A 6 -10.52 9.73 7.48
CA SER A 6 -10.74 10.85 6.57
C SER A 6 -9.42 11.37 5.99
N ILE A 7 -9.29 11.36 4.66
CA ILE A 7 -8.33 12.21 3.91
C ILE A 7 -8.31 13.62 4.53
N ASP A 8 -7.13 14.24 4.68
CA ASP A 8 -7.03 15.62 5.15
C ASP A 8 -7.46 16.58 4.04
N TRP A 9 -8.78 16.77 3.97
CA TRP A 9 -9.43 17.62 2.99
C TRP A 9 -9.05 19.09 3.13
N SER A 10 -8.54 19.54 4.28
CA SER A 10 -8.18 20.95 4.51
C SER A 10 -7.05 21.39 3.56
N SER A 11 -5.98 20.57 3.47
CA SER A 11 -4.82 20.82 2.60
C SER A 11 -5.16 20.87 1.10
N ILE A 12 -6.27 20.24 0.69
CA ILE A 12 -6.74 20.16 -0.69
C ILE A 12 -7.77 21.28 -0.96
N ILE A 13 -8.73 21.46 -0.08
CA ILE A 13 -9.82 22.42 -0.26
C ILE A 13 -9.32 23.86 -0.06
N GLU A 14 -8.50 24.13 0.95
CA GLU A 14 -8.09 25.50 1.32
C GLU A 14 -6.79 26.00 0.70
N ARG A 15 -6.13 25.19 -0.14
CA ARG A 15 -4.85 25.57 -0.77
C ARG A 15 -4.93 26.92 -1.50
N GLY A 16 -6.08 27.22 -2.10
CA GLY A 16 -6.41 28.56 -2.64
C GLY A 16 -5.58 28.98 -3.85
N VAL A 17 -4.86 28.03 -4.46
CA VAL A 17 -4.04 28.19 -5.66
C VAL A 17 -4.19 26.93 -6.51
N GLU A 18 -4.49 27.10 -7.79
CA GLU A 18 -4.51 25.99 -8.76
C GLU A 18 -3.09 25.56 -9.14
N THR A 19 -2.91 24.27 -9.37
CA THR A 19 -1.61 23.69 -9.70
C THR A 19 -1.74 22.63 -10.80
N GLU A 20 -0.62 22.00 -11.15
CA GLU A 20 -0.62 20.80 -11.99
C GLU A 20 -1.41 19.63 -11.39
N GLU A 21 -1.66 19.63 -10.09
CA GLU A 21 -2.30 18.51 -9.37
C GLU A 21 -3.61 18.95 -8.68
N LEU A 22 -4.03 20.20 -8.86
CA LEU A 22 -5.22 20.75 -8.19
C LEU A 22 -5.96 21.74 -9.09
N ASP A 23 -7.25 21.52 -9.25
CA ASP A 23 -8.17 22.37 -10.03
C ASP A 23 -9.42 22.64 -9.20
N TYR A 24 -9.92 23.87 -9.24
CA TYR A 24 -11.14 24.26 -8.54
C TYR A 24 -12.28 24.50 -9.53
N LYS A 25 -13.48 24.10 -9.10
CA LYS A 25 -14.71 24.37 -9.83
C LYS A 25 -15.74 24.98 -8.91
N ALA A 26 -16.39 26.02 -9.39
CA ALA A 26 -17.50 26.65 -8.71
C ALA A 26 -18.64 25.65 -8.44
N PRO A 27 -19.52 25.91 -7.44
CA PRO A 27 -20.68 25.08 -7.18
C PRO A 27 -21.56 24.94 -8.41
N GLN A 28 -21.84 23.70 -8.81
CA GLN A 28 -22.67 23.38 -9.97
C GLN A 28 -23.34 22.02 -9.77
N ASN A 29 -24.41 21.75 -10.51
CA ASN A 29 -25.11 20.46 -10.49
C ASN A 29 -24.75 19.69 -11.76
N TRP A 30 -24.23 18.48 -11.62
CA TRP A 30 -23.81 17.65 -12.75
C TRP A 30 -24.94 17.40 -13.75
N HIS A 31 -26.17 17.17 -13.30
CA HIS A 31 -27.29 16.89 -14.19
C HIS A 31 -27.71 18.12 -15.02
N ASP A 32 -27.48 19.32 -14.49
CA ASP A 32 -27.82 20.58 -15.16
C ASP A 32 -26.70 21.06 -16.10
N LEU A 33 -25.52 20.43 -16.08
CA LEU A 33 -24.42 20.79 -16.98
C LEU A 33 -24.72 20.39 -18.43
N THR A 34 -24.47 21.33 -19.34
CA THR A 34 -24.42 21.05 -20.77
C THR A 34 -23.37 19.98 -21.07
N ARG A 35 -23.55 19.26 -22.18
CA ARG A 35 -22.59 18.25 -22.63
C ARG A 35 -21.18 18.83 -22.79
N GLU A 36 -21.07 20.07 -23.24
CA GLU A 36 -19.82 20.79 -23.38
C GLU A 36 -19.14 21.04 -22.02
N ASN A 37 -19.88 21.51 -21.02
CA ASN A 37 -19.33 21.71 -19.68
C ASN A 37 -18.93 20.39 -19.00
N LYS A 38 -19.67 19.30 -19.24
CA LYS A 38 -19.23 17.96 -18.80
C LYS A 38 -17.96 17.51 -19.52
N SER A 39 -17.79 17.89 -20.79
CA SER A 39 -16.59 17.56 -21.57
C SER A 39 -15.34 18.27 -21.06
N LYS A 40 -15.48 19.45 -20.43
CA LYS A 40 -14.38 20.10 -19.69
C LYS A 40 -13.86 19.22 -18.55
N PHE A 41 -14.74 18.56 -17.80
CA PHE A 41 -14.32 17.61 -16.76
C PHE A 41 -13.54 16.44 -17.35
N ALA A 42 -14.03 15.86 -18.44
CA ALA A 42 -13.30 14.78 -19.12
C ALA A 42 -11.90 15.23 -19.58
N ARG A 43 -11.78 16.44 -20.14
CA ARG A 43 -10.49 17.03 -20.51
C ARG A 43 -9.56 17.17 -19.30
N HIS A 44 -10.05 17.73 -18.19
CA HIS A 44 -9.24 17.92 -16.98
C HIS A 44 -8.80 16.58 -16.40
N CYS A 45 -9.69 15.58 -16.36
CA CYS A 45 -9.36 14.24 -15.88
C CYS A 45 -8.27 13.58 -16.75
N MET A 46 -8.41 13.61 -18.09
CA MET A 46 -7.38 13.08 -18.99
C MET A 46 -6.04 13.81 -18.82
N ALA A 47 -6.09 15.14 -18.75
CA ALA A 47 -4.91 15.99 -18.57
C ALA A 47 -4.14 15.66 -17.29
N MET A 48 -4.84 15.52 -16.17
CA MET A 48 -4.25 15.15 -14.89
C MET A 48 -3.70 13.72 -14.92
N ALA A 49 -4.50 12.76 -15.40
CA ALA A 49 -4.10 11.35 -15.45
C ALA A 49 -2.85 11.13 -16.33
N ASN A 50 -2.72 11.87 -17.44
CA ASN A 50 -1.54 11.86 -18.33
C ASN A 50 -0.30 12.53 -17.75
N THR A 51 -0.44 13.31 -16.68
CA THR A 51 0.66 14.07 -16.08
C THR A 51 1.05 13.52 -14.72
N LYS A 52 0.42 13.98 -13.64
CA LYS A 52 0.79 13.61 -12.26
C LYS A 52 -0.34 12.92 -11.50
N GLY A 53 -1.55 12.87 -12.05
CA GLY A 53 -2.77 12.71 -11.26
C GLY A 53 -3.13 14.01 -10.57
N GLY A 54 -4.04 13.95 -9.59
CA GLY A 54 -4.39 15.11 -8.78
C GLY A 54 -5.85 15.13 -8.36
N TYR A 55 -6.33 16.35 -8.08
CA TYR A 55 -7.66 16.59 -7.52
C TYR A 55 -8.42 17.65 -8.29
N ILE A 56 -9.70 17.41 -8.53
CA ILE A 56 -10.65 18.46 -8.95
C ILE A 56 -11.65 18.66 -7.83
N VAL A 57 -11.67 19.86 -7.25
CA VAL A 57 -12.54 20.21 -6.13
C VAL A 57 -13.71 21.05 -6.61
N VAL A 58 -14.92 20.51 -6.54
CA VAL A 58 -16.15 21.22 -6.86
C VAL A 58 -16.79 21.77 -5.59
N GLY A 59 -17.13 23.07 -5.62
CA GLY A 59 -17.69 23.80 -4.48
C GLY A 59 -16.84 25.03 -4.07
N VAL A 60 -15.77 25.32 -4.80
CA VAL A 60 -14.89 26.47 -4.56
C VAL A 60 -15.00 27.41 -5.76
N GLY A 61 -15.59 28.57 -5.53
CA GLY A 61 -15.66 29.65 -6.52
C GLY A 61 -14.45 30.58 -6.45
N GLU A 62 -14.37 31.44 -7.45
CA GLU A 62 -13.37 32.51 -7.50
C GLU A 62 -13.82 33.75 -6.71
N ASP A 63 -12.85 34.49 -6.18
CA ASP A 63 -13.03 35.82 -5.60
C ASP A 63 -13.00 36.91 -6.70
N ARG A 64 -13.10 38.19 -6.30
CA ARG A 64 -13.08 39.33 -7.24
C ARG A 64 -11.77 39.46 -8.03
N ALA A 65 -10.69 38.81 -7.58
CA ALA A 65 -9.39 38.79 -8.22
C ALA A 65 -9.14 37.49 -9.01
N GLY A 66 -10.17 36.66 -9.21
CA GLY A 66 -10.07 35.39 -9.95
C GLY A 66 -9.38 34.27 -9.18
N ARG A 67 -9.20 34.40 -7.86
CA ARG A 67 -8.54 33.37 -7.03
C ARG A 67 -9.57 32.43 -6.41
N PRO A 68 -9.31 31.11 -6.32
CA PRO A 68 -10.26 30.12 -5.79
C PRO A 68 -10.33 30.18 -4.25
N ARG A 69 -10.86 31.27 -3.70
CA ARG A 69 -10.98 31.55 -2.27
C ARG A 69 -12.42 31.63 -1.78
N ARG A 70 -13.39 31.42 -2.67
CA ARG A 70 -14.80 31.45 -2.30
C ARG A 70 -15.28 30.04 -1.99
N TYR A 71 -15.03 29.59 -0.77
CA TYR A 71 -15.44 28.27 -0.25
C TYR A 71 -16.95 28.21 0.04
N THR A 72 -17.76 28.14 -1.01
CA THR A 72 -19.22 28.10 -0.95
C THR A 72 -19.78 26.73 -0.60
N GLY A 73 -19.08 25.66 -0.97
CA GLY A 73 -19.58 24.29 -0.91
C GLY A 73 -20.71 24.03 -1.91
N LEU A 74 -21.27 22.82 -1.82
CA LEU A 74 -22.38 22.31 -2.61
C LEU A 74 -23.62 22.17 -1.75
N THR A 75 -24.77 22.44 -2.34
CA THR A 75 -26.05 21.99 -1.78
C THR A 75 -26.14 20.46 -1.81
N GLU A 76 -27.04 19.88 -1.01
CA GLU A 76 -27.22 18.42 -0.98
C GLU A 76 -27.57 17.84 -2.37
N LYS A 77 -28.43 18.54 -3.12
CA LYS A 77 -28.80 18.16 -4.49
C LYS A 77 -27.59 18.18 -5.42
N GLN A 78 -26.77 19.24 -5.36
CA GLN A 78 -25.56 19.35 -6.17
C GLN A 78 -24.54 18.26 -5.80
N SER A 79 -24.28 18.03 -4.50
CA SER A 79 -23.33 17.01 -4.05
C SER A 79 -23.73 15.61 -4.52
N LYS A 80 -25.02 15.26 -4.44
CA LYS A 80 -25.56 13.98 -4.92
C LYS A 80 -25.50 13.83 -6.44
N SER A 81 -25.57 14.93 -7.20
CA SER A 81 -25.52 14.87 -8.66
C SER A 81 -24.18 14.38 -9.22
N PHE A 82 -23.09 14.54 -8.46
CA PHE A 82 -21.78 13.95 -8.79
C PHE A 82 -21.75 12.48 -8.35
N ASP A 83 -22.54 11.65 -9.02
CA ASP A 83 -22.51 10.20 -8.84
C ASP A 83 -21.31 9.57 -9.58
N PRO A 84 -20.48 8.75 -8.90
CA PRO A 84 -19.31 8.12 -9.53
C PRO A 84 -19.64 7.33 -10.79
N THR A 85 -20.78 6.65 -10.83
CA THR A 85 -21.20 5.82 -11.97
C THR A 85 -21.57 6.68 -13.16
N ASP A 86 -22.43 7.67 -12.95
CA ASP A 86 -22.90 8.56 -14.03
C ASP A 86 -21.76 9.42 -14.59
N VAL A 87 -20.95 9.99 -13.69
CA VAL A 87 -19.80 10.82 -14.04
C VAL A 87 -18.73 9.99 -14.73
N GLY A 88 -18.41 8.81 -14.19
CA GLY A 88 -17.47 7.84 -14.77
C GLY A 88 -17.88 7.41 -16.18
N ASN A 89 -19.14 7.01 -16.35
CA ASN A 89 -19.68 6.59 -17.65
C ASN A 89 -19.59 7.71 -18.71
N PHE A 90 -19.78 8.97 -18.31
CA PHE A 90 -19.63 10.09 -19.24
C PHE A 90 -18.17 10.34 -19.59
N ILE A 91 -17.29 10.45 -18.58
CA ILE A 91 -15.88 10.80 -18.77
C ILE A 91 -15.15 9.70 -19.56
N ASN A 92 -15.31 8.44 -19.17
CA ASN A 92 -14.62 7.30 -19.78
C ASN A 92 -15.13 6.96 -21.19
N ARG A 93 -16.24 7.55 -21.64
CA ARG A 93 -16.64 7.49 -23.06
C ARG A 93 -15.66 8.23 -23.98
N PHE A 94 -14.94 9.22 -23.45
CA PHE A 94 -14.01 10.05 -24.22
C PHE A 94 -12.54 9.69 -23.99
N SER A 95 -12.22 8.65 -23.22
CA SER A 95 -10.86 8.28 -22.87
C SER A 95 -10.60 6.81 -23.20
N ASP A 96 -9.49 6.54 -23.87
CA ASP A 96 -8.99 5.19 -24.12
C ASP A 96 -7.49 5.13 -23.75
N PRO A 97 -7.05 4.29 -22.81
CA PRO A 97 -7.88 3.50 -21.89
C PRO A 97 -8.74 4.36 -20.96
N ALA A 98 -9.68 3.74 -20.25
CA ALA A 98 -10.50 4.42 -19.25
C ALA A 98 -9.65 5.01 -18.11
N ILE A 99 -10.06 6.18 -17.60
CA ILE A 99 -9.39 6.88 -16.50
C ILE A 99 -9.81 6.25 -15.17
N ASP A 100 -8.83 6.01 -14.31
CA ASP A 100 -9.04 5.60 -12.92
C ASP A 100 -9.16 6.82 -12.01
N PHE A 101 -10.36 7.05 -11.47
CA PHE A 101 -10.61 8.09 -10.49
C PHE A 101 -11.76 7.73 -9.55
N ASP A 102 -11.74 8.32 -8.35
CA ASP A 102 -12.85 8.26 -7.39
C ASP A 102 -13.49 9.65 -7.21
N ILE A 103 -14.72 9.68 -6.70
CA ILE A 103 -15.38 10.93 -6.26
C ILE A 103 -15.71 10.80 -4.78
N GLU A 104 -14.99 11.54 -3.96
CA GLU A 104 -15.25 11.65 -2.53
C GLU A 104 -16.08 12.92 -2.23
N ARG A 105 -16.91 12.86 -1.19
CA ARG A 105 -17.83 13.96 -0.83
C ARG A 105 -17.58 14.47 0.60
N PRO A 106 -16.43 15.11 0.85
CA PRO A 106 -16.10 15.55 2.19
C PRO A 106 -16.98 16.69 2.67
N VAL A 107 -17.19 16.72 3.99
CA VAL A 107 -17.73 17.87 4.70
C VAL A 107 -16.57 18.57 5.39
N PHE A 108 -16.34 19.83 5.04
CA PHE A 108 -15.27 20.67 5.59
C PHE A 108 -15.85 22.04 5.91
N ASP A 109 -15.57 22.58 7.10
CA ASP A 109 -16.15 23.83 7.61
C ASP A 109 -17.70 23.89 7.45
N GLY A 110 -18.38 22.78 7.78
CA GLY A 110 -19.84 22.66 7.65
C GLY A 110 -20.38 22.64 6.20
N LYS A 111 -19.50 22.70 5.19
CA LYS A 111 -19.86 22.74 3.77
C LYS A 111 -19.47 21.44 3.08
N ARG A 112 -20.27 21.02 2.11
CA ARG A 112 -20.02 19.79 1.33
C ARG A 112 -19.26 20.11 0.06
N TYR A 113 -18.36 19.24 -0.35
CA TYR A 113 -17.64 19.35 -1.62
C TYR A 113 -17.78 18.05 -2.41
N ALA A 114 -17.49 18.08 -3.70
CA ALA A 114 -17.24 16.88 -4.48
C ALA A 114 -15.80 16.94 -4.97
N VAL A 115 -14.99 15.95 -4.59
CA VAL A 115 -13.56 15.91 -4.91
C VAL A 115 -13.29 14.70 -5.78
N PHE A 116 -12.88 14.95 -7.02
CA PHE A 116 -12.37 13.93 -7.91
C PHE A 116 -10.94 13.62 -7.48
N VAL A 117 -10.64 12.35 -7.22
CA VAL A 117 -9.29 11.85 -6.92
C VAL A 117 -8.81 11.11 -8.16
N ILE A 118 -8.00 11.78 -8.98
CA ILE A 118 -7.59 11.29 -10.30
C ILE A 118 -6.20 10.66 -10.18
N ARG A 119 -6.10 9.39 -10.54
CA ARG A 119 -4.83 8.66 -10.51
C ARG A 119 -4.07 8.90 -11.81
N ARG A 120 -2.74 8.91 -11.71
CA ARG A 120 -1.86 8.90 -12.88
C ARG A 120 -1.96 7.55 -13.58
N PHE A 121 -1.85 7.52 -14.91
CA PHE A 121 -1.79 6.23 -15.62
C PHE A 121 -0.58 5.40 -15.16
N SER A 122 -0.81 4.09 -15.03
CA SER A 122 0.21 3.10 -14.67
C SER A 122 0.80 2.41 -15.90
N GLU A 123 0.03 2.21 -16.96
CA GLU A 123 0.46 1.44 -18.14
C GLU A 123 0.49 2.28 -19.42
N LEU A 124 -0.69 2.61 -19.93
CA LEU A 124 -0.86 3.36 -21.18
C LEU A 124 -1.42 4.76 -20.90
N PRO A 125 -0.96 5.78 -21.63
CA PRO A 125 -1.52 7.12 -21.53
C PRO A 125 -2.93 7.16 -22.10
N HIS A 126 -3.76 8.03 -21.55
CA HIS A 126 -5.15 8.24 -21.96
C HIS A 126 -5.22 9.12 -23.20
N VAL A 127 -5.62 8.55 -24.34
CA VAL A 127 -5.93 9.31 -25.55
C VAL A 127 -7.42 9.63 -25.61
N CYS A 128 -7.77 10.80 -26.12
CA CYS A 128 -9.17 11.15 -26.29
C CYS A 128 -9.79 10.33 -27.42
N SER A 129 -10.81 9.53 -27.13
CA SER A 129 -11.44 8.60 -28.08
C SER A 129 -12.61 9.20 -28.87
N GLY A 130 -13.05 10.42 -28.54
CA GLY A 130 -14.15 11.08 -29.23
C GLY A 130 -14.11 12.60 -29.14
N SER A 131 -14.87 13.27 -30.00
CA SER A 131 -14.92 14.74 -30.05
C SER A 131 -16.18 15.28 -29.36
N CYS A 132 -16.08 16.48 -28.78
CA CYS A 132 -17.23 17.21 -28.25
C CYS A 132 -17.01 18.72 -28.30
N GLY A 133 -17.71 19.38 -29.22
CA GLY A 133 -17.57 20.82 -29.43
C GLY A 133 -16.13 21.24 -29.71
N SER A 134 -15.70 22.35 -29.13
CA SER A 134 -14.30 22.81 -29.11
C SER A 134 -13.51 22.26 -27.91
N GLU A 135 -14.18 21.57 -26.98
CA GLU A 135 -13.55 21.14 -25.72
C GLU A 135 -12.71 19.88 -25.88
N LEU A 136 -13.20 18.92 -26.68
CA LEU A 136 -12.58 17.62 -26.90
C LEU A 136 -12.39 17.31 -28.39
N GLN A 137 -11.21 16.78 -28.73
CA GLN A 137 -10.84 16.35 -30.07
C GLN A 137 -10.31 14.92 -30.02
N GLN A 138 -10.85 14.05 -30.86
CA GLN A 138 -10.41 12.66 -30.99
C GLN A 138 -8.93 12.55 -31.39
N GLY A 139 -8.23 11.57 -30.82
CA GLY A 139 -6.81 11.28 -31.06
C GLY A 139 -5.83 12.16 -30.28
N VAL A 140 -6.34 13.09 -29.45
CA VAL A 140 -5.50 14.05 -28.74
C VAL A 140 -5.15 13.56 -27.33
N PHE A 141 -3.87 13.67 -26.98
CA PHE A 141 -3.42 13.62 -25.60
C PHE A 141 -3.62 14.98 -24.95
N TYR A 142 -4.41 15.03 -23.89
CA TYR A 142 -4.49 16.20 -23.03
C TYR A 142 -3.43 16.10 -21.93
N ILE A 143 -2.80 17.22 -21.60
CA ILE A 143 -1.82 17.34 -20.52
C ILE A 143 -2.15 18.53 -19.63
N ARG A 144 -1.73 18.44 -18.37
CA ARG A 144 -1.70 19.56 -17.44
C ARG A 144 -0.37 20.29 -17.53
N THR A 145 -0.40 21.61 -17.55
CA THR A 145 0.79 22.46 -17.63
C THR A 145 1.05 23.18 -16.30
N ALA A 146 2.26 23.74 -16.14
CA ALA A 146 2.71 24.40 -14.91
C ALA A 146 1.85 25.58 -14.47
N ASP A 147 1.18 26.23 -15.42
CA ASP A 147 0.17 27.28 -15.20
C ASP A 147 -1.24 26.73 -14.93
N ALA A 148 -1.35 25.46 -14.54
CA ALA A 148 -2.61 24.78 -14.24
C ALA A 148 -3.61 24.73 -15.42
N SER A 149 -3.14 24.82 -16.66
CA SER A 149 -4.01 24.68 -17.84
C SER A 149 -4.14 23.21 -18.26
N SER A 150 -5.32 22.82 -18.74
CA SER A 150 -5.54 21.51 -19.38
C SER A 150 -5.73 21.70 -20.87
N ARG A 151 -4.74 21.32 -21.67
CA ARG A 151 -4.73 21.54 -23.12
C ARG A 151 -4.17 20.35 -23.88
N PRO A 152 -4.38 20.29 -25.21
CA PRO A 152 -3.70 19.32 -26.05
C PRO A 152 -2.18 19.43 -25.95
N ALA A 153 -1.51 18.28 -25.98
CA ALA A 153 -0.07 18.17 -26.17
C ALA A 153 0.26 18.38 -27.66
N TYR A 154 0.58 19.62 -28.03
CA TYR A 154 0.90 19.97 -29.42
C TYR A 154 2.40 19.86 -29.73
N ARG A 155 3.25 19.93 -28.70
CA ARG A 155 4.71 19.93 -28.89
C ARG A 155 5.24 18.51 -28.88
N SER A 156 6.20 18.22 -29.77
CA SER A 156 6.87 16.91 -29.80
C SER A 156 7.51 16.55 -28.46
N SER A 157 8.04 17.53 -27.71
CA SER A 157 8.60 17.30 -26.36
C SER A 157 7.55 16.86 -25.34
N GLU A 158 6.32 17.34 -25.45
CA GLU A 158 5.20 16.99 -24.56
C GLU A 158 4.71 15.57 -24.84
N ILE A 159 4.51 15.24 -26.11
CA ILE A 159 4.14 13.89 -26.55
C ILE A 159 5.26 12.92 -26.15
N HIS A 160 6.52 13.29 -26.39
CA HIS A 160 7.67 12.49 -26.00
C HIS A 160 7.71 12.26 -24.48
N ALA A 161 7.41 13.25 -23.65
CA ALA A 161 7.38 13.09 -22.20
C ALA A 161 6.31 12.09 -21.73
N VAL A 162 5.11 12.12 -22.34
CA VAL A 162 4.03 11.16 -22.05
C VAL A 162 4.44 9.74 -22.47
N VAL A 163 4.98 9.56 -23.67
CA VAL A 163 5.42 8.26 -24.20
C VAL A 163 6.59 7.70 -23.39
N GLN A 164 7.60 8.52 -23.08
CA GLN A 164 8.75 8.10 -22.25
C GLN A 164 8.31 7.65 -20.86
N ARG A 165 7.27 8.24 -20.30
CA ARG A 165 6.69 7.79 -19.03
C ARG A 165 6.05 6.42 -19.16
N ALA A 166 5.25 6.18 -20.20
CA ALA A 166 4.67 4.87 -20.46
C ALA A 166 5.75 3.78 -20.64
N LEU A 167 6.79 4.08 -21.43
CA LEU A 167 7.94 3.18 -21.60
C LEU A 167 8.70 2.93 -20.29
N ARG A 168 8.84 3.94 -19.44
CA ARG A 168 9.46 3.78 -18.11
C ARG A 168 8.63 2.84 -17.23
N ASN A 169 7.32 3.04 -17.17
CA ASN A 169 6.42 2.19 -16.39
C ASN A 169 6.47 0.73 -16.90
N GLN A 170 6.43 0.54 -18.23
CA GLN A 170 6.57 -0.78 -18.84
C GLN A 170 7.93 -1.41 -18.56
N ARG A 171 9.02 -0.64 -18.62
CA ARG A 171 10.37 -1.12 -18.28
C ARG A 171 10.46 -1.52 -16.81
N GLU A 172 9.81 -0.79 -15.91
CA GLU A 172 9.73 -1.16 -14.49
C GLU A 172 8.98 -2.48 -14.33
N LEU A 173 7.81 -2.63 -14.97
CA LEU A 173 7.03 -3.86 -14.95
C LEU A 173 7.80 -5.05 -15.54
N LEU A 174 8.37 -4.91 -16.74
CA LEU A 174 9.20 -5.92 -17.38
C LEU A 174 10.44 -6.24 -16.55
N GLY A 175 11.06 -5.23 -15.94
CA GLY A 175 12.17 -5.42 -15.02
C GLY A 175 11.77 -6.22 -13.78
N ARG A 176 10.55 -6.05 -13.26
CA ARG A 176 10.00 -6.88 -12.17
C ARG A 176 9.74 -8.31 -12.65
N MET A 177 9.11 -8.47 -13.82
CA MET A 177 8.83 -9.80 -14.39
C MET A 177 10.11 -10.57 -14.71
N LEU A 178 11.10 -9.93 -15.34
CA LEU A 178 12.40 -10.51 -15.63
C LEU A 178 13.19 -10.81 -14.37
N ARG A 179 13.12 -9.94 -13.35
CA ARG A 179 13.72 -10.25 -12.04
C ARG A 179 13.02 -11.43 -11.38
N GLY A 180 11.69 -11.51 -11.46
CA GLY A 180 10.93 -12.69 -11.11
C GLY A 180 11.48 -13.92 -11.82
N ILE A 181 11.45 -13.96 -13.15
CA ILE A 181 11.84 -15.14 -13.93
C ILE A 181 13.32 -15.52 -13.80
N LEU A 182 14.24 -14.54 -13.89
CA LEU A 182 15.69 -14.79 -13.84
C LEU A 182 16.15 -15.21 -12.46
N TYR A 183 15.53 -14.68 -11.40
CA TYR A 183 15.95 -14.95 -10.03
C TYR A 183 15.06 -15.97 -9.29
N GLU A 184 13.85 -16.29 -9.75
CA GLU A 184 12.99 -17.32 -9.15
C GLU A 184 13.57 -18.75 -9.28
N GLY A 185 14.58 -18.97 -10.13
CA GLY A 185 15.08 -20.32 -10.42
C GLY A 185 16.61 -20.53 -10.45
N ARG A 186 17.46 -19.52 -10.20
CA ARG A 186 18.92 -19.65 -10.49
C ARG A 186 19.92 -19.23 -9.40
N GLN A 187 19.49 -18.98 -8.18
CA GLN A 187 20.45 -18.89 -7.06
C GLN A 187 19.91 -19.67 -5.86
N THR A 188 20.32 -20.94 -5.78
CA THR A 188 20.40 -21.64 -4.50
C THR A 188 21.38 -20.89 -3.61
N LEU A 189 21.02 -20.71 -2.34
CA LEU A 189 21.96 -20.31 -1.29
C LEU A 189 23.29 -21.05 -1.50
N ALA A 190 24.41 -20.35 -1.34
CA ALA A 190 25.70 -21.04 -1.33
C ALA A 190 25.63 -22.16 -0.26
N PRO A 191 26.09 -23.40 -0.55
CA PRO A 191 25.86 -24.54 0.35
C PRO A 191 26.35 -24.29 1.79
N ASP A 192 27.48 -23.59 1.93
CA ASP A 192 28.04 -23.10 3.19
C ASP A 192 27.13 -22.07 3.90
N ALA A 193 26.52 -21.15 3.14
CA ALA A 193 25.59 -20.17 3.69
C ALA A 193 24.31 -20.81 4.26
N GLN A 194 23.81 -21.87 3.63
CA GLN A 194 22.60 -22.58 4.07
C GLN A 194 22.76 -23.17 5.47
N ASP A 195 23.90 -23.80 5.76
CA ASP A 195 24.17 -24.42 7.05
C ASP A 195 24.28 -23.36 8.17
N HIS A 196 25.00 -22.27 7.91
CA HIS A 196 25.13 -21.18 8.88
C HIS A 196 23.80 -20.47 9.18
N PHE A 197 22.97 -20.20 8.17
CA PHE A 197 21.65 -19.61 8.42
C PHE A 197 20.72 -20.59 9.14
N SER A 198 20.87 -21.89 8.89
CA SER A 198 20.10 -22.94 9.57
C SER A 198 20.50 -23.05 11.05
N GLU A 199 21.77 -22.85 11.38
CA GLU A 199 22.24 -22.74 12.77
C GLU A 199 21.66 -21.50 13.47
N GLN A 200 21.72 -20.33 12.82
CA GLN A 200 21.12 -19.09 13.33
C GLN A 200 19.61 -19.23 13.57
N LEU A 201 18.89 -19.86 12.63
CA LEU A 201 17.46 -20.14 12.73
C LEU A 201 17.13 -21.04 13.93
N ARG A 202 17.84 -22.17 14.09
CA ARG A 202 17.61 -23.10 15.21
C ARG A 202 17.84 -22.41 16.55
N HIS A 203 18.91 -21.62 16.66
CA HIS A 203 19.21 -20.89 17.88
C HIS A 203 18.07 -19.92 18.27
N SER A 204 17.56 -19.14 17.32
CA SER A 204 16.47 -18.20 17.62
C SER A 204 15.13 -18.91 17.84
N GLU A 205 14.85 -19.97 17.08
CA GLU A 205 13.65 -20.81 17.26
C GLU A 205 13.57 -21.44 18.66
N ASP A 206 14.65 -22.03 19.15
CA ASP A 206 14.71 -22.63 20.49
C ASP A 206 14.40 -21.60 21.59
N LEU A 207 14.92 -20.38 21.45
CA LEU A 207 14.67 -19.29 22.39
C LEU A 207 13.22 -18.81 22.33
N PHE A 208 12.69 -18.59 21.14
CA PHE A 208 11.34 -18.06 20.95
C PHE A 208 10.28 -19.09 21.39
N ARG A 209 10.48 -20.38 21.10
CA ARG A 209 9.59 -21.45 21.56
C ARG A 209 9.56 -21.58 23.08
N ARG A 210 10.71 -21.44 23.75
CA ARG A 210 10.73 -21.41 25.24
C ARG A 210 9.89 -20.25 25.78
N ARG A 211 10.03 -19.06 25.20
CA ARG A 211 9.21 -17.89 25.58
C ARG A 211 7.71 -18.12 25.34
N PHE A 212 7.34 -18.76 24.25
CA PHE A 212 5.94 -19.06 23.95
C PHE A 212 5.36 -20.14 24.85
N ALA A 213 6.16 -21.13 25.25
CA ALA A 213 5.75 -22.17 26.20
C ALA A 213 5.41 -21.58 27.58
N GLU A 214 6.11 -20.52 28.01
CA GLU A 214 5.81 -19.78 29.25
C GLU A 214 4.40 -19.16 29.23
N ASN A 215 3.88 -18.81 28.04
CA ASN A 215 2.56 -18.21 27.88
C ASN A 215 1.40 -19.23 27.89
N GLY A 216 1.69 -20.55 27.93
CA GLY A 216 0.70 -21.60 28.16
C GLY A 216 -0.36 -21.81 27.08
N SER A 217 -0.17 -21.28 25.85
CA SER A 217 -1.14 -21.37 24.76
C SER A 217 -0.60 -22.19 23.59
N ASN A 218 -1.36 -23.21 23.17
CA ASN A 218 -1.08 -24.05 22.00
C ASN A 218 -1.76 -23.45 20.76
N ALA A 219 -1.31 -22.24 20.40
CA ALA A 219 -1.90 -21.43 19.34
C ALA A 219 -1.02 -21.46 18.08
N PRO A 220 -1.62 -21.36 16.87
CA PRO A 220 -0.89 -21.37 15.62
C PRO A 220 0.29 -20.41 15.61
N ILE A 221 1.45 -20.91 15.17
CA ILE A 221 2.69 -20.15 15.13
C ILE A 221 2.98 -19.76 13.70
N LEU A 222 3.11 -18.45 13.46
CA LEU A 222 3.64 -17.92 12.22
C LEU A 222 5.09 -17.49 12.40
N GLU A 223 5.96 -18.09 11.62
CA GLU A 223 7.38 -17.80 11.54
C GLU A 223 7.72 -17.22 10.18
N ILE A 224 8.60 -16.22 10.19
CA ILE A 224 9.22 -15.66 8.99
C ILE A 224 10.74 -15.71 9.15
N ALA A 225 11.41 -16.31 8.18
CA ALA A 225 12.86 -16.33 8.08
C ALA A 225 13.29 -15.74 6.74
N VAL A 226 14.21 -14.77 6.76
CA VAL A 226 14.74 -14.15 5.55
C VAL A 226 16.26 -14.25 5.51
N SER A 227 16.75 -14.88 4.45
CA SER A 227 18.19 -15.15 4.24
C SER A 227 18.70 -14.44 2.99
N PRO A 228 19.78 -13.64 3.10
CA PRO A 228 20.60 -13.22 1.97
C PRO A 228 21.24 -14.41 1.25
N PRO A 229 21.74 -14.25 0.01
CA PRO A 229 22.24 -15.37 -0.79
C PRO A 229 23.62 -15.89 -0.36
N SER A 230 24.40 -15.06 0.35
CA SER A 230 25.70 -15.40 0.93
C SER A 230 25.69 -15.14 2.44
N PHE A 231 26.51 -15.91 3.16
CA PHE A 231 26.71 -15.74 4.59
C PHE A 231 28.02 -15.00 4.87
N GLU A 232 27.93 -13.90 5.61
CA GLU A 232 29.07 -13.13 6.11
C GLU A 232 28.75 -12.74 7.54
N GLN A 233 29.42 -13.33 8.54
CA GLN A 233 28.99 -13.24 9.95
C GLN A 233 28.87 -11.79 10.48
N GLU A 234 29.81 -10.91 10.13
CA GLU A 234 29.89 -9.53 10.61
C GLU A 234 29.64 -8.51 9.48
N LYS A 235 28.72 -8.82 8.57
CA LYS A 235 28.43 -7.96 7.42
C LYS A 235 27.92 -6.57 7.81
N PHE A 236 27.12 -6.49 8.88
CA PHE A 236 26.59 -5.25 9.41
C PHE A 236 26.98 -5.07 10.88
N SER A 237 27.22 -3.82 11.27
CA SER A 237 27.27 -3.48 12.69
C SER A 237 25.87 -3.52 13.32
N LEU A 238 25.82 -3.77 14.63
CA LEU A 238 24.56 -3.79 15.38
C LEU A 238 23.85 -2.41 15.38
N SER A 239 24.62 -1.33 15.30
CA SER A 239 24.08 0.03 15.20
C SER A 239 23.42 0.28 13.83
N GLU A 240 24.01 -0.22 12.75
CA GLU A 240 23.40 -0.15 11.41
C GLU A 240 22.10 -0.95 11.35
N ILE A 241 22.10 -2.16 11.92
CA ILE A 241 20.89 -2.98 12.02
C ILE A 241 19.78 -2.25 12.79
N ARG A 242 20.09 -1.71 13.97
CA ARG A 242 19.10 -0.95 14.76
C ARG A 242 18.56 0.23 13.96
N ARG A 243 19.43 1.02 13.32
CA ARG A 243 19.01 2.15 12.49
C ARG A 243 18.10 1.71 11.34
N ALA A 244 18.43 0.62 10.64
CA ALA A 244 17.61 0.11 9.55
C ALA A 244 16.23 -0.35 10.03
N VAL A 245 16.14 -1.02 11.20
CA VAL A 245 14.87 -1.38 11.83
C VAL A 245 14.06 -0.13 12.19
N GLU A 246 14.69 0.86 12.83
CA GLU A 246 14.05 2.14 13.21
C GLU A 246 13.49 2.90 12.00
N SER A 247 14.30 3.06 10.95
CA SER A 247 13.89 3.71 9.69
C SER A 247 12.69 3.00 9.06
N SER A 248 12.68 1.67 9.09
CA SER A 248 11.66 0.85 8.45
C SER A 248 10.36 0.76 9.25
N LEU A 249 10.44 0.89 10.58
CA LEU A 249 9.29 0.97 11.48
C LEU A 249 8.50 2.28 11.32
N TYR A 250 9.15 3.37 10.88
CA TYR A 250 8.53 4.69 10.77
C TYR A 250 7.29 4.72 9.85
N THR A 251 7.21 3.78 8.90
CA THR A 251 6.07 3.64 7.98
C THR A 251 4.83 3.00 8.63
N PHE A 252 4.93 2.49 9.87
CA PHE A 252 3.79 1.88 10.57
C PHE A 252 3.92 2.05 12.10
N LEU A 253 3.74 3.25 12.64
CA LEU A 253 3.87 3.53 14.08
C LEU A 253 2.96 2.70 15.03
N ASP A 254 2.03 1.90 14.49
CA ASP A 254 1.15 0.98 15.21
C ASP A 254 1.20 -0.43 14.54
N THR A 255 2.39 -1.01 14.29
CA THR A 255 2.52 -2.35 13.65
C THR A 255 2.03 -3.46 14.58
N PRO A 256 1.09 -4.32 14.18
CA PRO A 256 0.99 -5.69 14.69
C PRO A 256 2.18 -6.59 14.29
N PHE A 257 3.03 -6.19 13.34
CA PHE A 257 4.17 -6.99 12.89
C PHE A 257 5.32 -7.04 13.93
N LEU A 258 6.16 -6.01 14.06
CA LEU A 258 7.38 -6.12 14.87
C LEU A 258 7.19 -5.87 16.37
N LEU A 259 6.27 -4.98 16.74
CA LEU A 259 6.10 -4.55 18.14
C LEU A 259 4.76 -5.02 18.71
N THR A 260 4.73 -5.22 20.03
CA THR A 260 3.48 -5.42 20.76
C THR A 260 2.79 -4.08 20.97
N ALA A 261 1.45 -4.05 21.05
CA ALA A 261 0.73 -2.80 21.27
C ALA A 261 1.16 -2.15 22.61
N GLY A 262 1.60 -0.89 22.56
CA GLY A 262 2.12 -0.17 23.72
C GLY A 262 3.59 -0.46 24.05
N ASP A 263 4.25 -1.30 23.26
CA ASP A 263 5.67 -1.62 23.40
C ASP A 263 6.53 -0.74 22.46
N SER A 264 7.83 -0.62 22.75
CA SER A 264 8.77 0.19 22.00
C SER A 264 10.02 -0.59 21.63
N LEU A 265 10.75 -0.08 20.64
CA LEU A 265 12.04 -0.65 20.27
C LEU A 265 13.09 -0.55 21.40
N GLU A 266 12.87 0.25 22.44
CA GLU A 266 13.77 0.32 23.61
C GLU A 266 13.87 -1.04 24.33
N ASN A 267 12.86 -1.90 24.21
CA ASN A 267 12.87 -3.25 24.75
C ASN A 267 13.65 -4.26 23.88
N SER A 268 14.23 -3.80 22.76
CA SER A 268 15.22 -4.57 22.01
C SER A 268 16.63 -4.36 22.58
N PHE A 269 17.42 -5.43 22.62
CA PHE A 269 18.79 -5.41 23.13
C PHE A 269 19.77 -6.08 22.18
N PHE A 270 21.04 -5.68 22.29
CA PHE A 270 22.13 -6.26 21.53
C PHE A 270 22.66 -7.54 22.21
N THR A 271 22.92 -8.56 21.42
CA THR A 271 23.80 -9.68 21.77
C THR A 271 25.17 -9.44 21.12
N ASN A 272 26.08 -10.41 21.24
CA ASN A 272 27.37 -10.33 20.53
C ASN A 272 27.22 -10.31 19.00
N VAL A 273 26.13 -10.87 18.46
CA VAL A 273 25.97 -11.10 17.00
C VAL A 273 24.61 -10.66 16.43
N SER A 274 23.72 -10.08 17.25
CA SER A 274 22.37 -9.75 16.81
C SER A 274 21.71 -8.61 17.59
N LEU A 275 20.78 -7.92 16.95
CA LEU A 275 19.73 -7.16 17.62
C LEU A 275 18.53 -8.08 17.87
N ARG A 276 17.99 -8.09 19.09
CA ARG A 276 16.97 -9.04 19.52
C ARG A 276 15.84 -8.34 20.27
N TYR A 277 14.61 -8.79 20.03
CA TYR A 277 13.41 -8.37 20.75
C TYR A 277 12.64 -9.61 21.21
N ILE A 278 12.65 -9.83 22.52
CA ILE A 278 11.91 -10.91 23.19
C ILE A 278 11.36 -10.35 24.52
N PRO A 279 10.38 -9.43 24.47
CA PRO A 279 9.78 -8.88 25.68
C PRO A 279 8.99 -9.96 26.45
N GLU A 280 8.90 -9.78 27.76
CA GLU A 280 8.19 -10.70 28.66
C GLU A 280 6.68 -10.69 28.36
N GLY A 281 6.04 -11.87 28.37
CA GLY A 281 4.59 -12.01 28.12
C GLY A 281 4.13 -11.70 26.69
N SER A 282 5.03 -11.34 25.77
CA SER A 282 4.64 -11.12 24.37
C SER A 282 4.52 -12.43 23.62
N ARG A 283 3.61 -12.41 22.64
CA ARG A 283 3.42 -13.46 21.64
C ARG A 283 4.25 -13.21 20.39
N ARG A 284 5.15 -12.22 20.39
CA ARG A 284 5.97 -11.81 19.25
C ARG A 284 7.42 -11.74 19.66
N CYS A 285 8.27 -12.38 18.86
CA CYS A 285 9.71 -12.36 19.06
C CYS A 285 10.39 -12.21 17.71
N TRP A 286 11.48 -11.46 17.67
CA TRP A 286 12.32 -11.37 16.48
C TRP A 286 13.77 -11.11 16.80
N GLN A 287 14.62 -11.46 15.85
CA GLN A 287 16.05 -11.30 15.94
C GLN A 287 16.62 -11.02 14.55
N VAL A 288 17.55 -10.07 14.50
CA VAL A 288 18.29 -9.70 13.29
C VAL A 288 19.78 -9.88 13.57
N PHE A 289 20.43 -10.76 12.81
CA PHE A 289 21.84 -11.07 12.97
C PHE A 289 22.72 -10.13 12.13
N GLN A 290 23.97 -9.96 12.53
CA GLN A 290 24.98 -9.20 11.77
C GLN A 290 25.21 -9.75 10.35
N SER A 291 24.84 -11.00 10.09
CA SER A 291 24.81 -11.62 8.76
C SER A 291 23.72 -11.08 7.82
N GLY A 292 22.79 -10.26 8.34
CA GLY A 292 21.59 -9.84 7.64
C GLY A 292 20.47 -10.89 7.65
N PHE A 293 20.65 -12.01 8.37
CA PHE A 293 19.57 -12.96 8.62
C PHE A 293 18.52 -12.34 9.54
N PHE A 294 17.26 -12.41 9.12
CA PHE A 294 16.11 -11.95 9.90
C PHE A 294 15.24 -13.15 10.28
N HIS A 295 14.93 -13.28 11.57
CA HIS A 295 13.99 -14.29 12.06
C HIS A 295 12.94 -13.65 12.94
N TYR A 296 11.69 -14.03 12.69
CA TYR A 296 10.51 -13.54 13.40
C TYR A 296 9.59 -14.72 13.71
N MET A 297 8.98 -14.73 14.89
CA MET A 297 7.93 -15.67 15.26
C MET A 297 6.81 -14.96 16.01
N THR A 298 5.56 -15.38 15.75
CA THR A 298 4.39 -14.96 16.53
C THR A 298 3.42 -16.10 16.77
N GLN A 299 2.73 -16.08 17.91
CA GLN A 299 1.53 -16.88 18.15
C GLN A 299 0.29 -16.07 17.77
N PHE A 300 -0.57 -16.62 16.91
CA PHE A 300 -1.85 -15.99 16.56
C PHE A 300 -2.85 -16.08 17.71
N GLU A 301 -3.66 -15.03 17.89
CA GLU A 301 -4.84 -15.13 18.74
C GLU A 301 -5.96 -15.83 17.96
N LEU A 302 -6.44 -16.98 18.45
CA LEU A 302 -7.57 -17.66 17.82
C LEU A 302 -8.88 -16.92 18.13
N LYS A 303 -9.66 -16.63 17.10
CA LYS A 303 -11.05 -16.17 17.24
C LYS A 303 -11.99 -17.37 17.11
N GLY A 304 -12.30 -18.01 18.23
CA GLY A 304 -12.98 -19.30 18.23
C GLY A 304 -12.00 -20.43 17.93
N GLN A 305 -12.24 -21.22 16.88
CA GLN A 305 -11.35 -22.31 16.44
C GLN A 305 -10.49 -21.95 15.22
N GLY A 306 -10.37 -20.66 14.90
CA GLY A 306 -9.80 -20.25 13.62
C GLY A 306 -8.92 -19.01 13.66
N ILE A 307 -8.08 -18.92 12.64
CA ILE A 307 -7.24 -17.75 12.32
C ILE A 307 -8.10 -16.74 11.57
N SER A 308 -8.03 -15.46 11.94
CA SER A 308 -8.71 -14.40 11.19
C SER A 308 -8.04 -14.18 9.85
N TYR A 309 -8.82 -14.30 8.77
CA TYR A 309 -8.38 -13.93 7.42
C TYR A 309 -7.94 -12.47 7.36
N SER A 310 -8.70 -11.58 8.01
CA SER A 310 -8.42 -10.14 8.00
C SER A 310 -7.10 -9.80 8.72
N GLU A 311 -6.77 -10.52 9.79
CA GLU A 311 -5.51 -10.36 10.52
C GLU A 311 -4.33 -10.96 9.76
N LEU A 312 -4.50 -12.13 9.15
CA LEU A 312 -3.49 -12.74 8.28
C LEU A 312 -3.11 -11.80 7.12
N VAL A 313 -4.10 -11.21 6.43
CA VAL A 313 -3.87 -10.26 5.34
C VAL A 313 -3.06 -9.05 5.83
N LYS A 314 -3.48 -8.42 6.93
CA LYS A 314 -2.78 -7.25 7.49
C LYS A 314 -1.35 -7.61 7.87
N PHE A 315 -1.18 -8.74 8.56
CA PHE A 315 0.11 -9.21 9.03
C PHE A 315 1.09 -9.45 7.87
N VAL A 316 0.69 -10.27 6.89
CA VAL A 316 1.54 -10.57 5.72
C VAL A 316 1.88 -9.29 4.96
N THR A 317 0.91 -8.37 4.83
CA THR A 317 1.13 -7.09 4.16
C THR A 317 2.16 -6.23 4.87
N GLU A 318 2.06 -6.09 6.19
CA GLU A 318 3.04 -5.35 6.98
C GLU A 318 4.41 -6.02 6.94
N ALA A 319 4.46 -7.35 7.04
CA ALA A 319 5.71 -8.11 6.96
C ALA A 319 6.44 -7.88 5.63
N VAL A 320 5.75 -8.08 4.50
CA VAL A 320 6.32 -7.89 3.16
C VAL A 320 6.79 -6.44 2.96
N HIS A 321 5.98 -5.47 3.37
CA HIS A 321 6.36 -4.07 3.24
C HIS A 321 7.58 -3.72 4.11
N PHE A 322 7.56 -4.11 5.39
CA PHE A 322 8.65 -3.88 6.32
C PHE A 322 9.95 -4.49 5.79
N LEU A 323 9.93 -5.76 5.38
CA LEU A 323 11.11 -6.46 4.87
C LEU A 323 11.66 -5.78 3.61
N GLY A 324 10.80 -5.28 2.72
CA GLY A 324 11.22 -4.51 1.56
C GLY A 324 11.98 -3.23 1.93
N GLN A 325 11.47 -2.46 2.89
CA GLN A 325 12.14 -1.23 3.36
C GLN A 325 13.41 -1.56 4.14
N PHE A 326 13.34 -2.49 5.08
CA PHE A 326 14.44 -2.90 5.94
C PHE A 326 15.66 -3.36 5.17
N TYR A 327 15.48 -4.25 4.19
CA TYR A 327 16.60 -4.70 3.39
C TYR A 327 17.07 -3.64 2.37
N SER A 328 16.23 -2.67 1.98
CA SER A 328 16.67 -1.54 1.14
C SER A 328 17.56 -0.59 1.96
N GLU A 329 17.20 -0.31 3.22
CA GLU A 329 18.03 0.45 4.17
C GLU A 329 19.38 -0.21 4.46
N LEU A 330 19.44 -1.55 4.42
CA LEU A 330 20.70 -2.31 4.50
C LEU A 330 21.49 -2.38 3.19
N GLY A 331 21.02 -1.73 2.11
CA GLY A 331 21.71 -1.66 0.83
C GLY A 331 21.60 -2.92 -0.05
N TYR A 332 20.59 -3.75 0.18
CA TYR A 332 20.38 -5.00 -0.58
C TYR A 332 19.49 -4.83 -1.83
N ASP A 333 19.32 -3.63 -2.38
CA ASP A 333 18.32 -3.31 -3.42
C ASP A 333 18.28 -4.30 -4.60
N ASN A 334 19.43 -4.78 -5.06
CA ASN A 334 19.55 -5.72 -6.19
C ASN A 334 19.83 -7.16 -5.76
N THR A 335 19.82 -7.45 -4.46
CA THR A 335 20.14 -8.76 -3.91
C THR A 335 18.90 -9.61 -3.81
N LEU A 336 19.01 -10.85 -4.28
CA LEU A 336 17.96 -11.85 -4.19
C LEU A 336 17.90 -12.43 -2.78
N LEU A 337 16.81 -12.18 -2.08
CA LEU A 337 16.54 -12.75 -0.77
C LEU A 337 15.68 -14.01 -0.89
N THR A 338 15.88 -14.94 0.05
CA THR A 338 14.96 -16.06 0.28
C THR A 338 14.09 -15.74 1.49
N LEU A 339 12.77 -15.63 1.29
CA LEU A 339 11.79 -15.42 2.35
C LEU A 339 11.00 -16.71 2.56
N ASN A 340 11.00 -17.24 3.77
CA ASN A 340 10.21 -18.39 4.16
C ASN A 340 9.13 -17.95 5.15
N PHE A 341 7.87 -18.19 4.82
CA PHE A 341 6.73 -18.04 5.71
C PHE A 341 6.27 -19.42 6.12
N ARG A 342 6.31 -19.72 7.42
CA ARG A 342 5.93 -21.03 7.98
C ARG A 342 4.82 -20.84 8.99
N LEU A 343 3.68 -21.46 8.75
CA LEU A 343 2.53 -21.44 9.65
C LEU A 343 2.31 -22.86 10.19
N SER A 344 2.66 -23.08 11.45
CA SER A 344 2.63 -24.37 12.14
C SER A 344 1.49 -24.42 13.18
N GLU A 345 1.16 -25.62 13.66
CA GLU A 345 0.07 -25.86 14.63
C GLU A 345 -1.31 -25.47 14.08
N VAL A 346 -1.52 -25.69 12.77
CA VAL A 346 -2.77 -25.32 12.06
C VAL A 346 -3.67 -26.49 11.69
N GLU A 347 -3.32 -27.71 12.07
CA GLU A 347 -4.21 -28.85 11.84
C GLU A 347 -5.56 -28.64 12.54
N ALA A 348 -6.65 -28.84 11.81
CA ALA A 348 -8.02 -28.60 12.25
C ALA A 348 -8.37 -27.13 12.59
N CYS A 349 -7.50 -26.16 12.32
CA CYS A 349 -7.82 -24.74 12.45
C CYS A 349 -8.69 -24.27 11.28
N SER A 350 -9.69 -23.42 11.56
CA SER A 350 -10.52 -22.80 10.53
C SER A 350 -10.06 -21.40 10.11
N LEU A 351 -10.51 -20.90 8.96
CA LEU A 351 -10.44 -19.46 8.65
C LEU A 351 -11.73 -18.76 9.07
N SER A 352 -11.57 -17.66 9.81
CA SER A 352 -12.67 -16.78 10.25
C SER A 352 -12.57 -15.42 9.57
N GLU A 353 -13.62 -14.58 9.70
CA GLU A 353 -13.67 -13.22 9.14
C GLU A 353 -13.41 -13.16 7.61
N LEU A 354 -13.96 -14.12 6.88
CA LEU A 354 -13.85 -14.21 5.43
C LEU A 354 -14.48 -12.99 4.74
N PRO A 355 -13.98 -12.61 3.54
CA PRO A 355 -14.57 -11.53 2.78
C PRO A 355 -16.04 -11.85 2.43
N PRO A 356 -16.96 -10.86 2.49
CA PRO A 356 -18.37 -11.10 2.24
C PRO A 356 -18.57 -11.57 0.79
N SER A 357 -18.99 -12.83 0.60
CA SER A 357 -19.46 -13.31 -0.69
C SER A 357 -20.97 -13.13 -0.81
N GLY A 358 -21.43 -12.59 -1.95
CA GLY A 358 -22.82 -12.19 -2.21
C GLY A 358 -23.89 -13.31 -2.22
N SER A 359 -23.60 -14.50 -1.69
CA SER A 359 -24.54 -15.62 -1.64
C SER A 359 -24.28 -16.48 -0.40
N ARG A 360 -25.23 -16.48 0.54
CA ARG A 360 -25.28 -17.23 1.81
C ARG A 360 -24.18 -16.90 2.84
N ALA A 361 -24.58 -16.84 4.11
CA ALA A 361 -23.66 -16.79 5.24
C ALA A 361 -22.93 -18.14 5.34
N GLU A 362 -21.82 -18.28 4.63
CA GLU A 362 -20.93 -19.44 4.73
C GLU A 362 -20.33 -19.46 6.14
N LYS A 363 -20.34 -20.63 6.79
CA LYS A 363 -19.85 -20.78 8.15
C LYS A 363 -18.33 -20.97 8.09
N SER A 364 -17.60 -20.41 9.04
CA SER A 364 -16.14 -20.62 9.19
C SER A 364 -15.73 -22.10 9.18
N ALA A 365 -16.65 -23.01 9.55
CA ALA A 365 -16.46 -24.46 9.55
C ALA A 365 -16.18 -25.08 8.16
N ASP A 366 -16.42 -24.36 7.06
CA ASP A 366 -16.21 -24.89 5.70
C ASP A 366 -14.75 -24.78 5.24
N TYR A 367 -13.92 -23.98 5.92
CA TYR A 367 -12.55 -23.65 5.50
C TYR A 367 -11.54 -24.03 6.58
N VAL A 368 -11.25 -25.33 6.67
CA VAL A 368 -10.39 -25.93 7.70
C VAL A 368 -9.09 -26.43 7.07
N CYS A 369 -7.96 -26.15 7.73
CA CYS A 369 -6.68 -26.70 7.35
C CYS A 369 -6.53 -28.14 7.84
N ARG A 370 -6.05 -29.03 6.97
CA ARG A 370 -5.93 -30.48 7.24
C ARG A 370 -4.48 -30.95 7.37
N ILE A 371 -3.54 -30.02 7.36
CA ILE A 371 -2.12 -30.29 7.49
C ILE A 371 -1.58 -29.55 8.71
N PRO A 372 -0.56 -30.08 9.39
CA PRO A 372 -0.03 -29.48 10.61
C PRO A 372 0.78 -28.21 10.34
N GLU A 373 1.28 -28.04 9.11
CA GLU A 373 2.16 -26.96 8.72
C GLU A 373 1.94 -26.53 7.28
N ILE A 374 2.02 -25.22 7.04
CA ILE A 374 2.01 -24.60 5.72
C ILE A 374 3.32 -23.85 5.53
N MET A 375 4.02 -24.10 4.42
CA MET A 375 5.21 -23.35 4.02
C MET A 375 4.99 -22.63 2.70
N VAL A 376 5.31 -21.33 2.68
CA VAL A 376 5.34 -20.50 1.48
C VAL A 376 6.73 -19.89 1.34
N LYS A 377 7.37 -20.12 0.20
CA LYS A 377 8.72 -19.68 -0.09
C LYS A 377 8.73 -18.68 -1.23
N LEU A 378 9.37 -17.54 -1.03
CA LEU A 378 9.58 -16.52 -2.05
C LEU A 378 11.08 -16.27 -2.29
N HIS A 379 11.43 -16.05 -3.54
CA HIS A 379 12.75 -15.56 -3.95
C HIS A 379 12.57 -14.20 -4.62
N ARG A 380 12.97 -13.12 -3.96
CA ARG A 380 12.72 -11.76 -4.45
C ARG A 380 13.92 -10.85 -4.26
N THR A 381 14.24 -10.06 -5.29
CA THR A 381 15.15 -8.93 -5.10
C THR A 381 14.49 -7.89 -4.21
N VAL A 382 15.25 -7.21 -3.36
CA VAL A 382 14.71 -6.20 -2.45
C VAL A 382 13.95 -5.08 -3.17
N SER A 383 14.48 -4.58 -4.29
CA SER A 383 13.80 -3.58 -5.13
C SER A 383 12.42 -4.05 -5.59
N ASP A 384 12.28 -5.34 -5.92
CA ASP A 384 11.01 -5.92 -6.34
C ASP A 384 10.07 -6.10 -5.15
N LEU A 385 10.59 -6.54 -4.00
CA LEU A 385 9.83 -6.65 -2.75
C LEU A 385 9.28 -5.30 -2.29
N ALA A 386 10.12 -4.26 -2.31
CA ALA A 386 9.79 -2.90 -1.88
C ALA A 386 8.82 -2.18 -2.85
N SER A 387 8.92 -2.45 -4.16
CA SER A 387 8.10 -1.78 -5.17
C SER A 387 6.80 -2.51 -5.53
N GLY A 388 6.66 -3.78 -5.13
CA GLY A 388 5.50 -4.62 -5.39
C GLY A 388 4.82 -5.23 -4.16
N PRO A 389 4.68 -4.53 -3.01
CA PRO A 389 4.20 -5.16 -1.77
C PRO A 389 2.79 -5.75 -1.91
N VAL A 390 1.92 -5.17 -2.74
CA VAL A 390 0.55 -5.67 -2.98
C VAL A 390 0.57 -7.07 -3.60
N GLY A 391 1.31 -7.23 -4.70
CA GLY A 391 1.36 -8.49 -5.44
C GLY A 391 2.01 -9.61 -4.62
N HIS A 392 3.13 -9.32 -3.94
CA HIS A 392 3.82 -10.32 -3.12
C HIS A 392 2.99 -10.73 -1.90
N SER A 393 2.31 -9.78 -1.24
CA SER A 393 1.42 -10.08 -0.12
C SER A 393 0.21 -10.90 -0.56
N SER A 394 -0.40 -10.53 -1.69
CA SER A 394 -1.53 -11.26 -2.28
C SER A 394 -1.16 -12.71 -2.58
N ARG A 395 0.02 -12.94 -3.18
CA ARG A 395 0.56 -14.28 -3.43
C ARG A 395 0.69 -15.11 -2.15
N VAL A 396 1.36 -14.57 -1.12
CA VAL A 396 1.58 -15.31 0.14
C VAL A 396 0.25 -15.64 0.82
N VAL A 397 -0.68 -14.68 0.88
CA VAL A 397 -2.01 -14.90 1.47
C VAL A 397 -2.77 -15.99 0.71
N LYS A 398 -2.81 -15.92 -0.62
CA LYS A 398 -3.48 -16.94 -1.45
C LYS A 398 -2.89 -18.32 -1.23
N GLU A 399 -1.56 -18.45 -1.29
CA GLU A 399 -0.88 -19.74 -1.07
C GLU A 399 -1.14 -20.31 0.33
N ILE A 400 -1.25 -19.47 1.38
CA ILE A 400 -1.65 -19.93 2.72
C ILE A 400 -3.12 -20.37 2.73
N CYS A 401 -4.03 -19.51 2.23
CA CYS A 401 -5.48 -19.74 2.29
C CYS A 401 -5.94 -20.93 1.44
N GLU A 402 -5.25 -21.26 0.36
CA GLU A 402 -5.48 -22.50 -0.41
C GLU A 402 -5.40 -23.75 0.47
N ARG A 403 -4.52 -23.76 1.49
CA ARG A 403 -4.34 -24.92 2.40
C ARG A 403 -5.43 -25.00 3.46
N PHE A 404 -6.26 -23.96 3.57
CA PHE A 404 -7.52 -23.96 4.29
C PHE A 404 -8.72 -24.25 3.39
N ASN A 405 -8.50 -24.67 2.13
CA ASN A 405 -9.52 -24.92 1.11
C ASN A 405 -10.33 -23.68 0.70
N LEU A 406 -9.78 -22.47 0.86
CA LEU A 406 -10.42 -21.24 0.37
C LEU A 406 -10.15 -21.09 -1.14
N PRO A 407 -11.19 -21.04 -2.00
CA PRO A 407 -10.98 -20.98 -3.44
C PRO A 407 -10.53 -19.59 -3.90
N GLU A 408 -9.76 -19.54 -5.00
CA GLU A 408 -9.19 -18.28 -5.52
C GLU A 408 -10.25 -17.20 -5.81
N SER A 409 -11.45 -17.62 -6.22
CA SER A 409 -12.59 -16.73 -6.51
C SER A 409 -13.03 -15.88 -5.32
N LYS A 410 -12.65 -16.24 -4.09
CA LYS A 410 -12.96 -15.47 -2.87
C LYS A 410 -11.95 -14.35 -2.59
N HIS A 411 -10.85 -14.28 -3.35
CA HIS A 411 -9.81 -13.24 -3.23
C HIS A 411 -9.99 -12.06 -4.19
N GLN A 412 -11.14 -11.90 -4.86
CA GLN A 412 -11.38 -10.84 -5.86
C GLN A 412 -11.09 -9.41 -5.36
N ALA A 413 -11.31 -9.15 -4.07
CA ALA A 413 -11.07 -7.84 -3.47
C ALA A 413 -9.76 -7.78 -2.66
N LEU A 414 -8.92 -8.82 -2.69
CA LEU A 414 -7.71 -8.91 -1.86
C LEU A 414 -6.71 -7.79 -2.19
N ASP A 415 -6.36 -7.63 -3.46
CA ASP A 415 -5.39 -6.60 -3.88
C ASP A 415 -5.88 -5.19 -3.51
N LYS A 416 -7.17 -4.91 -3.71
CA LYS A 416 -7.80 -3.64 -3.29
C LYS A 416 -7.73 -3.45 -1.77
N THR A 417 -7.95 -4.52 -1.00
CA THR A 417 -7.87 -4.49 0.48
C THR A 417 -6.44 -4.21 0.95
N ILE A 418 -5.46 -4.85 0.34
CA ILE A 418 -4.04 -4.66 0.64
C ILE A 418 -3.61 -3.23 0.29
N THR A 419 -3.95 -2.74 -0.91
CA THR A 419 -3.66 -1.36 -1.34
C THR A 419 -4.25 -0.34 -0.37
N TRP A 420 -5.55 -0.48 -0.05
CA TRP A 420 -6.22 0.42 0.89
C TRP A 420 -5.56 0.41 2.28
N PHE A 421 -5.15 -0.77 2.77
CA PHE A 421 -4.47 -0.91 4.04
C PHE A 421 -3.11 -0.19 4.07
N LEU A 422 -2.31 -0.33 3.00
CA LEU A 422 -1.02 0.35 2.86
C LEU A 422 -1.17 1.87 2.76
N GLU A 423 -2.08 2.36 1.92
CA GLU A 423 -2.36 3.80 1.75
C GLU A 423 -2.79 4.45 3.06
N LYS A 424 -3.68 3.78 3.81
CA LYS A 424 -4.17 4.25 5.11
C LYS A 424 -3.03 4.43 6.12
N LYS A 425 -2.10 3.46 6.19
CA LYS A 425 -0.97 3.49 7.14
C LYS A 425 0.03 4.59 6.78
N GLN A 426 0.32 4.78 5.49
CA GLN A 426 1.18 5.87 5.02
C GLN A 426 0.61 7.24 5.37
N TRP A 427 -0.70 7.45 5.19
CA TRP A 427 -1.37 8.71 5.53
C TRP A 427 -1.35 9.05 7.04
N GLN A 428 -1.52 8.05 7.91
CA GLN A 428 -1.46 8.24 9.37
C GLN A 428 -0.08 8.72 9.86
N ASN A 429 1.01 8.42 9.15
CA ASN A 429 2.34 8.89 9.55
C ASN A 429 2.64 10.32 9.08
N SER A 430 2.18 10.71 7.89
CA SER A 430 2.34 12.09 7.40
C SER A 430 1.71 13.10 8.37
N THR A 431 0.50 12.79 8.86
CA THR A 431 -0.24 13.62 9.82
C THR A 431 0.42 13.68 11.21
N LYS A 432 1.01 12.58 11.71
CA LYS A 432 1.79 12.58 12.97
C LYS A 432 3.10 13.40 12.85
N LYS A 433 3.71 13.47 11.66
CA LYS A 433 4.95 14.22 11.40
C LYS A 433 4.72 15.73 11.43
N ASP A 434 3.60 16.20 10.88
CA ASP A 434 3.23 17.63 10.87
C ASP A 434 2.85 18.16 12.26
N GLN A 435 2.28 17.32 13.12
CA GLN A 435 2.00 17.69 14.51
C GLN A 435 3.28 17.80 15.37
N LYS A 436 4.31 16.97 15.13
CA LYS A 436 5.59 17.06 15.86
C LYS A 436 6.48 18.21 15.38
N SER A 437 6.40 18.61 14.11
CA SER A 437 7.18 19.75 13.57
C SER A 437 6.57 21.12 13.92
N GLY A 438 5.26 21.19 14.21
CA GLY A 438 4.58 22.40 14.68
C GLY A 438 4.78 22.76 16.15
N GLY A 439 5.38 21.87 16.96
CA GLY A 439 5.54 22.05 18.41
C GLY A 439 6.75 22.86 18.88
N THR A 440 7.68 23.23 18.00
CA THR A 440 8.98 23.83 18.40
C THR A 440 9.13 25.31 18.08
N LYS A 441 8.04 26.09 18.06
CA LYS A 441 8.10 27.56 18.04
C LYS A 441 7.02 28.18 18.93
N SER A 442 7.29 28.28 20.22
CA SER A 442 7.11 29.50 21.01
C SER A 442 7.34 29.22 22.49
N LYS A 443 8.48 29.67 23.00
CA LYS A 443 8.67 30.18 24.37
C LYS A 443 10.03 30.87 24.37
N GLY A 444 9.98 32.19 24.22
CA GLY A 444 11.14 33.05 24.04
C GLY A 444 10.71 34.48 23.76
N GLN A 445 9.83 35.01 24.62
CA GLN A 445 9.76 36.42 24.99
C GLN A 445 9.44 36.49 26.48
#